data_AF-A0A2U1KZD3-F1
#
_entry.id   AF-A0A2U1KZD3-F1
#
_cell.length_a   1.000
_cell.length_b   1.000
_cell.length_c   1.000
_cell.angle_alpha   90.00
_cell.angle_beta   90.00
_cell.angle_gamma   90.00
#
_symmetry.space_group_name_H-M   'P 1'
#
loop_
_entity.id
_entity.type
_entity.pdbx_description
1 polymer ?
#
loop_
_entity_poly.entity_id
_entity_poly.type
_entity_poly.pdbx_seq_one_letter_code
_entity_poly.pdbx_strand_id
1 'polypeptide(L)'
;MAPKYPKCHKIAKKIGSRRIDKILQEIFTRERQAYDCDEKEYNERIEELEARVDYRRGIIAELQNHGFDAVVDEPLAVLKAAVLDDLGEISRLLQMSHLAAMRATEKAKMVKKIKIIK
;
A
#
# COMPACT_ATOMS: atom_id res chain seq x y z
N MET A 1 7.00 -15.37 37.83
CA MET A 1 8.10 -14.82 36.98
C MET A 1 7.54 -14.44 35.62
N ALA A 2 7.90 -13.27 35.09
CA ALA A 2 7.53 -12.90 33.72
C ALA A 2 8.30 -13.77 32.71
N PRO A 3 7.67 -14.24 31.61
CA PRO A 3 8.37 -15.05 30.63
C PRO A 3 9.43 -14.24 29.89
N LYS A 4 10.62 -14.85 29.68
CA LYS A 4 11.78 -14.25 29.00
C LYS A 4 11.48 -13.76 27.57
N TYR A 5 10.46 -14.32 26.92
CA TYR A 5 9.99 -13.94 25.58
C TYR A 5 8.45 -13.79 25.55
N PRO A 6 7.91 -12.68 26.09
CA PRO A 6 6.47 -12.55 26.30
C PRO A 6 5.68 -12.51 24.99
N LYS A 7 6.23 -11.92 23.92
CA LYS A 7 5.59 -11.88 22.59
C LYS A 7 5.50 -13.28 21.96
N CYS A 8 6.59 -14.03 21.93
CA CYS A 8 6.60 -15.41 21.44
C CYS A 8 5.68 -16.30 22.27
N HIS A 9 5.62 -16.11 23.59
CA HIS A 9 4.72 -16.86 24.46
C HIS A 9 3.24 -16.57 24.18
N LYS A 10 2.88 -15.30 23.90
CA LYS A 10 1.52 -14.94 23.46
C LYS A 10 1.16 -15.64 22.14
N ILE A 11 2.07 -15.65 21.17
CA ILE A 11 1.83 -16.33 19.88
C ILE A 11 1.72 -17.84 20.07
N ALA A 12 2.62 -18.43 20.86
CA ALA A 12 2.61 -19.85 21.20
C ALA A 12 1.27 -20.29 21.80
N LYS A 13 0.70 -19.47 22.70
CA LYS A 13 -0.65 -19.69 23.25
C LYS A 13 -1.72 -19.62 22.16
N LYS A 14 -1.67 -18.60 21.28
CA LYS A 14 -2.64 -18.43 20.18
C LYS A 14 -2.65 -19.60 19.20
N ILE A 15 -1.48 -20.16 18.87
CA ILE A 15 -1.36 -21.28 17.91
C ILE A 15 -1.37 -22.66 18.57
N GLY A 16 -1.49 -22.73 19.90
CA GLY A 16 -1.46 -23.99 20.67
C GLY A 16 -0.12 -24.74 20.61
N SER A 17 1.00 -24.07 20.30
CA SER A 17 2.30 -24.71 20.10
C SER A 17 3.46 -23.85 20.59
N ARG A 18 4.36 -24.45 21.37
CA ARG A 18 5.60 -23.82 21.84
C ARG A 18 6.79 -24.02 20.90
N ARG A 19 6.64 -24.82 19.85
CA ARG A 19 7.67 -25.05 18.83
C ARG A 19 8.06 -23.75 18.14
N ILE A 20 9.34 -23.39 18.18
CA ILE A 20 9.87 -22.13 17.64
C ILE A 20 9.60 -22.01 16.14
N ASP A 21 9.77 -23.09 15.36
CA ASP A 21 9.49 -23.10 13.92
C ASP A 21 8.03 -22.72 13.62
N LYS A 22 7.07 -23.23 14.42
CA LYS A 22 5.64 -22.86 14.29
C LYS A 22 5.37 -21.42 14.69
N ILE A 23 6.05 -20.90 15.70
CA ILE A 23 5.92 -19.49 16.13
C ILE A 23 6.47 -18.54 15.05
N LEU A 24 7.64 -18.84 14.48
CA LEU A 24 8.23 -18.05 13.40
C LEU A 24 7.37 -18.11 12.13
N GLN A 25 6.85 -19.29 11.79
CA GLN A 25 5.92 -19.45 10.68
C GLN A 25 4.68 -18.57 10.84
N GLU A 26 4.09 -18.52 12.04
CA GLU A 26 2.94 -17.66 12.33
C GLU A 26 3.28 -16.18 12.20
N ILE A 27 4.43 -15.73 12.72
CA ILE A 27 4.88 -14.35 12.62
C ILE A 27 5.01 -13.93 11.16
N PHE A 28 5.78 -14.68 10.35
CA PHE A 28 6.00 -14.33 8.95
C PHE A 28 4.73 -14.45 8.10
N THR A 29 3.83 -15.37 8.44
CA THR A 29 2.53 -15.45 7.75
C THR A 29 1.70 -14.19 7.99
N ARG A 30 1.63 -13.72 9.23
CA ARG A 30 0.90 -12.48 9.56
C ARG A 30 1.54 -11.25 8.95
N GLU A 31 2.87 -11.13 9.01
CA GLU A 31 3.58 -10.01 8.37
C GLU A 31 3.34 -10.00 6.86
N ARG A 32 3.40 -11.16 6.20
CA ARG A 32 3.07 -11.28 4.78
C ARG A 32 1.65 -10.77 4.49
N GLN A 33 0.66 -11.26 5.24
CA GLN A 33 -0.74 -10.87 5.05
C GLN A 33 -0.94 -9.36 5.26
N ALA A 34 -0.25 -8.76 6.22
CA ALA A 34 -0.30 -7.31 6.42
C ALA A 34 0.24 -6.57 5.19
N TYR A 35 1.37 -6.98 4.63
CA TYR A 35 1.90 -6.36 3.41
C TYR A 35 1.02 -6.59 2.19
N ASP A 36 0.41 -7.78 2.04
CA ASP A 36 -0.56 -8.06 0.96
C ASP A 36 -1.79 -7.13 1.10
N CYS A 37 -2.24 -6.84 2.32
CA CYS A 37 -3.32 -5.87 2.57
C CYS A 37 -2.89 -4.43 2.27
N ASP A 38 -1.70 -4.01 2.72
CA ASP A 38 -1.15 -2.68 2.45
C ASP A 38 -1.05 -2.42 0.94
N GLU A 39 -0.51 -3.39 0.19
CA GLU A 39 -0.40 -3.33 -1.28
C GLU A 39 -1.78 -3.13 -1.93
N LYS A 40 -2.78 -3.89 -1.47
CA LYS A 40 -4.15 -3.78 -1.97
C LYS A 40 -4.73 -2.39 -1.72
N GLU A 41 -4.59 -1.86 -0.51
CA GLU A 41 -5.10 -0.53 -0.14
C GLU A 41 -4.42 0.57 -0.98
N TYR A 42 -3.11 0.47 -1.23
CA TYR A 42 -2.41 1.41 -2.10
C TYR A 42 -2.92 1.34 -3.54
N ASN A 43 -3.16 0.14 -4.07
CA ASN A 43 -3.66 -0.03 -5.44
C ASN A 43 -5.10 0.49 -5.59
N GLU A 44 -5.99 0.21 -4.63
CA GLU A 44 -7.35 0.78 -4.62
C GLU A 44 -7.31 2.32 -4.61
N ARG A 45 -6.42 2.91 -3.81
CA ARG A 45 -6.23 4.36 -3.78
C ARG A 45 -5.68 4.92 -5.09
N ILE A 46 -4.78 4.21 -5.77
CA ILE A 46 -4.27 4.61 -7.09
C ILE A 46 -5.42 4.70 -8.10
N GLU A 47 -6.28 3.68 -8.16
CA GLU A 47 -7.43 3.65 -9.09
C GLU A 47 -8.37 4.85 -8.87
N GLU A 48 -8.65 5.21 -7.61
CA GLU A 48 -9.45 6.40 -7.28
C GLU A 48 -8.80 7.71 -7.78
N LEU A 49 -7.48 7.83 -7.62
CA LEU A 49 -6.73 9.01 -8.03
C LEU A 49 -6.63 9.10 -9.55
N GLU A 50 -6.45 7.99 -10.25
CA GLU A 50 -6.43 7.93 -11.72
C GLU A 50 -7.78 8.39 -12.29
N ALA A 51 -8.89 7.86 -11.76
CA ALA A 51 -10.23 8.30 -12.14
C ALA A 51 -10.46 9.80 -11.90
N ARG A 52 -9.94 10.32 -10.78
CA ARG A 52 -10.02 11.76 -10.45
C ARG A 52 -9.18 12.62 -11.39
N VAL A 53 -7.98 12.16 -11.75
CA VAL A 53 -7.10 12.83 -12.72
C VAL A 53 -7.77 12.89 -14.09
N ASP A 54 -8.35 11.78 -14.56
CA ASP A 54 -9.02 11.73 -15.85
C ASP A 54 -10.23 12.66 -15.90
N TYR A 55 -11.04 12.66 -14.85
CA TYR A 55 -12.17 13.59 -14.72
C TYR A 55 -11.71 15.06 -14.77
N ARG A 56 -10.68 15.43 -13.99
CA ARG A 56 -10.15 16.81 -13.97
C ARG A 56 -9.52 17.21 -15.31
N ARG A 57 -8.84 16.28 -16.00
CA ARG A 57 -8.30 16.52 -17.34
C ARG A 57 -9.40 16.80 -18.37
N GLY A 58 -10.53 16.10 -18.26
CA GLY A 58 -11.72 16.39 -19.06
C GLY A 58 -12.22 17.82 -18.87
N ILE A 59 -12.40 18.25 -17.62
CA ILE A 59 -12.82 19.63 -17.29
C ILE A 59 -11.79 20.65 -17.81
N ILE A 60 -10.50 20.39 -17.62
CA ILE A 60 -9.43 21.27 -18.12
C ILE A 60 -9.56 21.47 -19.64
N ALA A 61 -9.79 20.38 -20.39
CA ALA A 61 -9.94 20.46 -21.84
C ALA A 61 -11.19 21.26 -22.24
N GLU A 62 -12.32 21.08 -21.56
CA GLU A 62 -13.54 21.86 -21.79
C GLU A 62 -13.31 23.36 -21.52
N LEU A 63 -12.70 23.71 -20.39
CA LEU A 63 -12.39 25.09 -20.02
C LEU A 63 -11.44 25.75 -21.02
N GLN A 64 -10.44 25.02 -21.52
CA GLN A 64 -9.52 25.53 -22.54
C GLN A 64 -10.21 25.84 -23.88
N ASN A 65 -11.30 25.14 -24.20
CA ASN A 65 -12.08 25.39 -25.42
C ASN A 65 -12.98 26.63 -25.32
N HIS A 66 -13.30 27.09 -24.10
CA HIS A 66 -14.16 28.26 -23.88
C HIS A 66 -13.45 29.62 -24.08
N GLY A 67 -12.13 29.62 -24.32
CA GLY A 67 -11.33 30.82 -24.52
C GLY A 67 -10.73 31.40 -23.22
N PHE A 68 -9.70 32.23 -23.36
CA PHE A 68 -8.95 32.82 -22.25
C PHE A 68 -9.63 34.10 -21.75
N ASP A 69 -10.62 33.97 -20.87
CA ASP A 69 -11.07 35.05 -20.00
C ASP A 69 -10.24 34.99 -18.70
N ALA A 70 -9.81 36.15 -18.19
CA ALA A 70 -9.08 36.27 -16.93
C ALA A 70 -9.82 35.62 -15.74
N VAL A 71 -11.16 35.52 -15.82
CA VAL A 71 -11.99 34.81 -14.82
C VAL A 71 -11.72 33.30 -14.81
N VAL A 72 -11.30 32.72 -15.94
CA VAL A 72 -11.09 31.27 -16.10
C VAL A 72 -9.62 30.88 -15.86
N ASP A 73 -8.67 31.79 -16.06
CA ASP A 73 -7.24 31.51 -15.94
C ASP A 73 -6.82 31.07 -14.53
N GLU A 74 -7.27 31.76 -13.48
CA GLU A 74 -6.93 31.41 -12.09
C GLU A 74 -7.53 30.06 -11.66
N PRO A 75 -8.84 29.78 -11.85
CA PRO A 75 -9.41 28.46 -11.60
C PRO A 75 -8.74 27.34 -12.40
N LEU A 76 -8.37 27.60 -13.67
CA LEU A 76 -7.67 26.64 -14.51
C LEU A 76 -6.27 26.31 -13.97
N ALA A 77 -5.54 27.31 -13.47
CA ALA A 77 -4.24 27.12 -12.85
C ALA A 77 -4.34 26.26 -11.58
N VAL A 78 -5.32 26.53 -10.72
CA VAL A 78 -5.60 25.72 -9.51
C VAL A 78 -5.93 24.28 -9.88
N LEU A 79 -6.78 24.06 -10.88
CA LEU A 79 -7.18 22.72 -11.30
C LEU A 79 -5.99 21.93 -11.89
N LYS A 80 -5.11 22.59 -12.65
CA LYS A 80 -3.87 21.99 -13.17
C LYS A 80 -2.92 21.60 -12.04
N ALA A 81 -2.75 22.45 -11.03
CA ALA A 81 -1.93 22.15 -9.85
C ALA A 81 -2.47 20.91 -9.11
N ALA A 82 -3.79 20.84 -8.90
CA ALA A 82 -4.42 19.70 -8.25
C ALA A 82 -4.22 18.38 -9.02
N VAL A 83 -4.17 18.41 -10.37
CA VAL A 83 -3.81 17.23 -11.17
C VAL A 83 -2.36 16.81 -10.94
N LEU A 84 -1.43 17.76 -10.83
CA LEU A 84 -0.02 17.45 -10.55
C LEU A 84 0.15 16.85 -9.15
N ASP A 85 -0.57 17.35 -8.16
CA ASP A 85 -0.56 16.80 -6.80
C ASP A 85 -1.06 15.36 -6.78
N ASP A 86 -2.17 15.06 -7.46
CA ASP A 86 -2.70 13.70 -7.60
C ASP A 86 -1.70 12.75 -8.27
N LEU A 87 -1.05 13.19 -9.35
CA LEU A 87 -0.02 12.41 -10.05
C LEU A 87 1.22 12.15 -9.15
N GLY A 88 1.58 13.12 -8.32
CA GLY A 88 2.60 12.96 -7.29
C GLY A 88 2.21 11.92 -6.24
N GLU A 89 0.96 11.93 -5.79
CA GLU A 89 0.44 10.94 -4.85
C GLU A 89 0.40 9.54 -5.46
N ILE A 90 -0.07 9.38 -6.71
CA ILE A 90 -0.04 8.12 -7.46
C ILE A 90 1.39 7.57 -7.53
N SER A 91 2.36 8.42 -7.88
CA SER A 91 3.77 8.02 -7.98
C SER A 91 4.31 7.49 -6.64
N ARG A 92 3.98 8.16 -5.53
CA ARG A 92 4.35 7.73 -4.18
C ARG A 92 3.69 6.40 -3.82
N LEU A 93 2.40 6.23 -4.12
CA LEU A 93 1.65 5.01 -3.82
C LEU A 93 2.17 3.81 -4.61
N LEU A 94 2.54 3.99 -5.88
CA LEU A 94 3.17 2.94 -6.70
C LEU A 94 4.47 2.43 -6.06
N GLN A 95 5.31 3.34 -5.56
CA GLN A 95 6.54 2.96 -4.85
C GLN A 95 6.24 2.19 -3.56
N MET A 96 5.22 2.62 -2.82
CA MET A 96 4.80 1.95 -1.58
C MET A 96 4.21 0.55 -1.84
N SER A 97 3.37 0.43 -2.87
CA SER A 97 2.80 -0.84 -3.35
C SER A 97 3.90 -1.82 -3.74
N HIS A 98 4.87 -1.37 -4.55
CA HIS A 98 6.03 -2.19 -4.91
C HIS A 98 6.83 -2.65 -3.69
N LEU A 99 7.07 -1.77 -2.72
CA LEU A 99 7.80 -2.11 -1.50
C LEU A 99 7.03 -3.12 -0.63
N ALA A 100 5.71 -2.99 -0.52
CA ALA A 100 4.85 -3.91 0.19
C ALA A 100 4.92 -5.32 -0.45
N ALA A 101 4.77 -5.41 -1.78
CA ALA A 101 4.91 -6.65 -2.54
C ALA A 101 6.27 -7.34 -2.35
N MET A 102 7.36 -6.55 -2.35
CA MET A 102 8.72 -7.06 -2.10
C MET A 102 8.85 -7.64 -0.69
N ARG A 103 8.34 -6.94 0.32
CA ARG A 103 8.35 -7.42 1.72
C ARG A 103 7.50 -8.67 1.88
N ALA A 104 6.29 -8.72 1.29
CA ALA A 104 5.45 -9.90 1.29
C ALA A 104 6.18 -11.12 0.68
N THR A 105 6.89 -10.91 -0.43
CA THR A 105 7.70 -11.93 -1.10
C THR A 105 8.83 -12.45 -0.19
N GLU A 106 9.51 -11.58 0.54
CA GLU A 106 10.54 -11.98 1.51
C GLU A 106 9.97 -12.85 2.63
N LYS A 107 8.82 -12.45 3.20
CA LYS A 107 8.14 -13.26 4.24
C LYS A 107 7.68 -14.61 3.71
N ALA A 108 7.16 -14.66 2.48
CA ALA A 108 6.80 -15.90 1.81
C ALA A 108 8.01 -16.84 1.64
N LYS A 109 9.19 -16.30 1.26
CA LYS A 109 10.44 -17.06 1.17
C LYS A 109 10.84 -17.65 2.53
N MET A 110 10.74 -16.88 3.62
CA MET A 110 11.06 -17.38 4.96
C MET A 110 10.11 -18.50 5.41
N VAL A 111 8.80 -18.36 5.18
CA VAL A 111 7.82 -19.41 5.47
C VAL A 111 8.16 -20.70 4.72
N LYS A 112 8.54 -20.61 3.43
CA LYS A 112 8.98 -21.77 2.64
C LYS A 112 10.21 -22.45 3.24
N LYS A 113 11.24 -21.67 3.62
CA LYS A 113 12.47 -22.21 4.25
C LYS A 113 12.17 -22.96 5.56
N ILE A 114 11.31 -22.42 6.42
CA ILE A 114 10.92 -23.07 7.68
C ILE A 114 10.21 -24.40 7.44
N LYS A 115 9.38 -24.51 6.38
CA LYS A 115 8.70 -25.76 6.03
C LYS A 115 9.66 -26.86 5.57
N ILE A 116 10.78 -26.51 4.95
CA ILE A 116 11.79 -27.48 4.46
C ILE A 116 12.65 -28.05 5.60
N ILE A 117 12.81 -27.32 6.71
CA ILE A 117 13.61 -27.75 7.86
C ILE A 117 12.86 -28.79 8.74
N LYS A 118 11.57 -29.02 8.48
CA LYS A 118 10.75 -30.02 9.18
C LYS A 118 10.95 -31.41 8.60
#